data_AF-A0A2M9ML76-F1
#
_entry.id   AF-A0A2M9ML76-F1
#
_cell.length_a   1.000
_cell.length_b   1.000
_cell.length_c   1.000
_cell.angle_alpha   90.00
_cell.angle_beta   90.00
_cell.angle_gamma   90.00
#
_symmetry.space_group_name_H-M   'P 1'
#
loop_
_entity.id
_entity.type
_entity.pdbx_description
1 polymer ?
#
loop_
_entity_poly.entity_id
_entity_poly.type
_entity_poly.pdbx_seq_one_letter_code
_entity_poly.pdbx_strand_id
1 'polypeptide(L)' 'MYVVCKEHVELAIENFVDEYEDAPDIVDLKETEFSDWDPPVKCAECEKHAEFLIV' A
#
# COMPACT_ATOMS: atom_id res chain seq x y z
N MET A 1 7.86 0.71 -0.99
CA MET A 1 6.72 0.29 -0.13
C MET A 1 5.70 1.41 -0.06
N TYR A 2 4.46 1.17 -0.50
CA TYR A 2 3.39 2.18 -0.52
C TYR A 2 2.19 1.70 0.28
N VAL A 3 1.66 2.56 1.14
CA VAL A 3 0.44 2.27 1.91
C VAL A 3 -0.65 3.20 1.43
N VAL A 4 -1.68 2.64 0.83
CA VAL A 4 -2.69 3.39 0.06
C VAL A 4 -4.10 2.88 0.30
N CYS A 5 -5.08 3.75 0.04
CA CYS A 5 -6.49 3.38 0.01
C CYS A 5 -6.83 2.68 -1.31
N LYS A 6 -8.02 2.07 -1.38
CA LYS A 6 -8.51 1.41 -2.59
C LYS A 6 -8.51 2.31 -3.85
N GLU A 7 -8.71 3.61 -3.68
CA GLU A 7 -8.74 4.56 -4.81
C GLU A 7 -7.34 4.80 -5.42
N HIS A 8 -6.27 4.67 -4.63
CA HIS A 8 -4.90 4.95 -5.08
C HIS A 8 -4.04 3.68 -5.21
N VAL A 9 -4.64 2.49 -5.11
CA VAL A 9 -3.93 1.22 -5.25
C VAL A 9 -3.33 1.05 -6.65
N GLU A 10 -4.09 1.39 -7.69
CA GLU A 10 -3.63 1.31 -9.08
C GLU A 10 -2.45 2.27 -9.33
N LEU A 11 -2.55 3.51 -8.84
CA LEU A 11 -1.49 4.50 -8.92
C LEU A 11 -0.21 4.05 -8.18
N ALA A 12 -0.37 3.46 -7.00
CA ALA A 12 0.77 2.95 -6.24
C ALA A 12 1.47 1.77 -6.94
N ILE A 13 0.70 0.90 -7.60
CA ILE A 13 1.26 -0.21 -8.40
C ILE A 13 2.04 0.35 -9.59
N GLU A 14 1.48 1.31 -10.33
CA GLU A 14 2.17 1.96 -11.45
C GLU A 14 3.49 2.60 -11.01
N ASN A 15 3.45 3.38 -9.92
CA ASN A 15 4.66 4.01 -9.37
C ASN A 15 5.69 2.98 -8.89
N PHE A 16 5.24 1.88 -8.29
CA PHE A 16 6.16 0.82 -7.86
C PHE A 16 6.83 0.14 -9.05
N VAL A 17 6.06 -0.21 -10.10
CA VAL A 17 6.63 -0.83 -11.30
C VAL A 17 7.60 0.12 -12.00
N ASP A 18 7.32 1.43 -12.02
CA ASP A 18 8.23 2.43 -12.61
C ASP A 18 9.52 2.59 -11.78
N GLU A 19 9.41 2.61 -10.44
CA GLU A 19 10.55 2.82 -9.54
C GLU A 19 11.43 1.58 -9.36
N TYR A 20 10.83 0.39 -9.26
CA TYR A 20 11.52 -0.86 -8.95
C TYR A 20 11.69 -1.77 -10.17
N GLU A 21 11.08 -1.45 -11.31
CA GLU A 21 11.05 -2.26 -12.54
C GLU A 21 10.58 -3.71 -12.30
N ASP A 22 9.84 -3.97 -11.22
CA ASP A 22 9.40 -5.29 -10.77
C ASP A 22 7.92 -5.27 -10.35
N ALA A 23 7.31 -6.45 -10.25
CA ALA A 23 5.91 -6.58 -9.90
C ALA A 23 5.74 -6.48 -8.37
N PRO A 24 4.90 -5.55 -7.87
CA PRO A 24 4.66 -5.46 -6.43
C PRO A 24 3.79 -6.61 -5.92
N ASP A 25 4.00 -6.94 -4.66
CA ASP A 25 3.10 -7.76 -3.85
C ASP A 25 2.05 -6.86 -3.17
N ILE A 26 0.78 -7.30 -3.17
CA ILE A 26 -0.35 -6.53 -2.67
C ILE A 26 -0.89 -7.21 -1.41
N VAL A 27 -0.72 -6.55 -0.27
CA VAL A 27 -1.16 -7.05 1.03
C VAL A 27 -2.36 -6.25 1.51
N ASP A 28 -3.44 -6.95 1.89
CA ASP A 28 -4.62 -6.34 2.51
C ASP A 28 -4.38 -6.13 4.01
N LEU A 29 -4.44 -4.87 4.44
CA LEU A 29 -4.19 -4.46 5.82
C LEU A 29 -5.35 -4.83 6.77
N LYS A 30 -6.54 -5.14 6.25
CA LYS A 30 -7.68 -5.56 7.10
C LYS A 30 -7.58 -7.01 7.52
N GLU A 31 -7.00 -7.86 6.69
CA GLU A 31 -6.85 -9.29 6.99
C GLU A 31 -5.50 -9.62 7.66
N THR A 32 -4.52 -8.74 7.54
CA THR A 32 -3.16 -8.97 8.04
C THR A 32 -2.92 -8.25 9.37
N GLU A 33 -2.87 -8.99 10.48
CA GLU A 33 -2.36 -8.49 11.76
C GLU A 33 -0.83 -8.52 11.76
N PHE A 34 -0.22 -7.35 11.65
CA PHE A 34 1.23 -7.19 11.77
C PHE A 34 1.60 -7.24 13.26
N SER A 35 2.30 -8.30 13.69
CA SER A 35 2.66 -8.50 15.10
C SER A 35 3.76 -7.55 15.61
N ASP A 36 4.57 -6.98 14.72
CA ASP A 36 5.78 -6.20 15.06
C ASP A 36 5.71 -4.72 14.63
N TRP A 37 4.63 -4.29 13.97
CA TRP A 37 4.53 -2.93 13.44
C TRP A 37 3.08 -2.51 13.23
N ASP A 38 2.72 -1.30 13.66
CA ASP A 38 1.44 -0.69 13.28
C ASP A 38 1.55 -0.12 11.85
N PRO A 39 0.86 -0.71 10.86
CA PRO A 39 0.88 -0.18 9.51
C PRO A 39 0.26 1.23 9.52
N PRO A 40 0.78 2.17 8.73
CA PRO A 40 0.22 3.51 8.66
C PRO A 40 -1.20 3.42 8.12
N VAL A 41 -2.18 3.72 8.96
CA VAL A 41 -3.60 3.67 8.61
C VAL A 41 -4.03 4.78 7.64
N LYS A 42 -3.08 5.53 7.07
CA LYS A 42 -3.33 6.66 6.18
C LYS A 42 -2.67 6.44 4.84
N CYS A 43 -3.42 6.70 3.78
CA CYS A 43 -2.97 6.66 2.40
C CYS A 43 -1.92 7.75 2.17
N ALA A 44 -0.79 7.38 1.56
CA ALA A 44 0.28 8.29 1.21
C ALA A 44 -0.18 9.43 0.28
N GLU A 45 -1.16 9.18 -0.58
CA GLU A 45 -1.61 10.13 -1.62
C GLU A 45 -2.69 11.10 -1.15
N CYS A 46 -3.58 10.68 -0.23
CA CYS A 46 -4.77 11.47 0.11
C CYS A 46 -5.12 11.50 1.60
N GLU A 47 -4.25 10.95 2.47
CA GLU A 47 -4.39 10.89 3.92
C GLU A 47 -5.66 10.17 4.44
N LYS A 48 -6.50 9.62 3.54
CA LYS A 48 -7.66 8.78 3.86
C LYS A 48 -7.21 7.45 4.46
N HIS A 49 -8.15 6.66 4.97
CA HIS A 49 -7.82 5.34 5.51
C HIS A 49 -7.15 4.45 4.46
N ALA A 50 -5.94 3.97 4.76
CA ALA A 50 -5.25 3.01 3.91
C ALA A 50 -5.79 1.60 4.16
N GLU A 51 -5.86 0.82 3.08
CA GLU A 51 -6.39 -0.54 3.09
C GLU A 51 -5.38 -1.54 2.50
N PHE A 52 -4.44 -1.07 1.67
CA PHE A 52 -3.49 -1.90 0.96
C PHE A 52 -2.05 -1.46 1.21
N LEU A 53 -1.16 -2.44 1.32
CA LEU A 53 0.28 -2.29 1.35
C LEU A 53 0.87 -2.90 0.07
N ILE A 54 1.60 -2.09 -0.68
CA ILE A 54 2.30 -2.45 -1.92
C ILE A 54 3.80 -2.57 -1.60
N VAL A 55 4.38 -3.74 -1.76
CA VAL A 55 5.78 -4.04 -1.38
C VAL A 55 6.53 -4.85 -2.43
#